data_AF-A0A401WXX1-F1
#
_entry.id   AF-A0A401WXX1-F1
#
_cell.length_a   1.000
_cell.length_b   1.000
_cell.length_c   1.000
_cell.angle_alpha   90.00
_cell.angle_beta   90.00
_cell.angle_gamma   90.00
#
_symmetry.space_group_name_H-M   'P 1'
#
loop_
_entity.id
_entity.type
_entity.pdbx_description
1 polymer ?
#
loop_
_entity_poly.entity_id
_entity_poly.type
_entity_poly.pdbx_seq_one_letter_code
_entity_poly.pdbx_strand_id
1 'polypeptide(L)'
;MGDTVNSFLMGQAAADLLNSLKARFEDARNDAEIRSLMYQMRDAYDRQVVALKKNIDILKGDLARTIESRDFAVDGVKKLALRRDELKQKNSDLTEKNTDLVSRNATLEEENKSLKLQLKKSLAEAVVYSSVAYAAKTVLEASPELRERTRQQYTNHITACIKKSLERIREQNGDEMFQFAAAYVNWASTNYLKDVGPDVQKLVFESLNKNRNHSLNHTAK
;
A
#
# COMPACT_ATOMS: atom_id res chain seq x y z
N MET A 1 0.49 -42.45 -30.98
CA MET A 1 -0.75 -43.25 -31.01
C MET A 1 -0.77 -44.27 -32.15
N GLY A 2 -0.29 -43.97 -33.37
CA GLY A 2 -0.29 -44.94 -34.48
C GLY A 2 0.50 -46.24 -34.21
N ASP A 3 1.68 -46.15 -33.58
CA ASP A 3 2.52 -47.33 -33.34
C ASP A 3 1.98 -48.26 -32.23
N THR A 4 1.34 -47.70 -31.21
CA THR A 4 0.69 -48.46 -30.12
C THR A 4 -0.51 -49.23 -30.65
N VAL A 5 -1.34 -48.59 -31.48
CA VAL A 5 -2.52 -49.23 -32.09
C VAL A 5 -2.09 -50.32 -33.07
N ASN A 6 -1.09 -50.07 -33.92
CA ASN A 6 -0.62 -51.05 -34.88
C ASN A 6 0.02 -52.29 -34.22
N SER A 7 0.81 -52.12 -33.15
CA SER A 7 1.44 -53.22 -32.43
C SER A 7 0.44 -54.04 -31.60
N PHE A 8 -0.59 -53.39 -31.05
CA PHE A 8 -1.71 -54.07 -30.41
C PHE A 8 -2.51 -54.92 -31.41
N LEU A 9 -2.86 -54.37 -32.57
CA LEU A 9 -3.57 -55.09 -33.64
C LEU A 9 -2.77 -56.29 -34.17
N MET A 10 -1.44 -56.16 -34.30
CA MET A 10 -0.56 -57.27 -34.67
C MET A 10 -0.57 -58.39 -33.62
N GLY A 11 -0.54 -58.03 -32.33
CA GLY A 11 -0.63 -59.00 -31.23
C GLY A 11 -1.97 -59.73 -31.20
N GLN A 12 -3.06 -59.01 -31.46
CA GLN A 12 -4.40 -59.58 -31.52
C GLN A 12 -4.56 -60.54 -32.71
N ALA A 13 -4.11 -60.14 -33.90
CA ALA A 13 -4.12 -61.01 -35.09
C ALA A 13 -3.30 -62.30 -34.89
N ALA A 14 -2.15 -62.23 -34.21
CA ALA A 14 -1.34 -63.41 -33.89
C ALA A 14 -2.05 -64.34 -32.88
N ALA A 15 -2.74 -63.77 -31.88
CA ALA A 15 -3.53 -64.54 -30.91
C ALA A 15 -4.72 -65.26 -31.56
N ASP A 16 -5.43 -64.57 -32.46
CA ASP A 16 -6.56 -65.14 -33.19
C ASP A 16 -6.10 -66.28 -34.13
N LEU A 17 -4.95 -66.10 -34.80
CA LEU A 17 -4.33 -67.15 -35.62
C LEU A 17 -3.96 -68.37 -34.77
N LEU A 18 -3.34 -68.18 -33.59
CA LEU A 18 -3.01 -69.28 -32.68
C LEU A 18 -4.24 -70.06 -32.23
N ASN A 19 -5.35 -69.38 -31.94
CA ASN A 19 -6.61 -70.03 -31.58
C ASN A 19 -7.16 -70.87 -32.74
N SER A 20 -7.08 -70.34 -33.97
CA SER A 20 -7.51 -71.08 -35.17
C SER A 20 -6.64 -72.32 -35.45
N LEU A 21 -5.32 -72.21 -35.22
CA LEU A 21 -4.37 -73.30 -35.43
C LEU A 21 -4.52 -74.40 -34.38
N LYS A 22 -4.81 -74.04 -33.12
CA LYS A 22 -5.12 -75.02 -32.06
C LYS A 22 -6.34 -75.86 -32.38
N ALA A 23 -7.44 -75.23 -32.82
CA ALA A 23 -8.64 -75.96 -33.22
C ALA A 23 -8.36 -76.94 -34.37
N ARG A 24 -7.58 -76.52 -35.38
CA ARG A 24 -7.19 -77.40 -36.50
C ARG A 24 -6.23 -78.52 -36.09
N PHE A 25 -5.42 -78.30 -35.06
CA PHE A 25 -4.52 -79.31 -34.51
C PHE A 25 -5.28 -80.43 -33.80
N GLU A 26 -6.36 -80.09 -33.09
CA GLU A 26 -7.25 -81.05 -32.44
C GLU A 26 -7.98 -81.96 -33.46
N ASP A 27 -8.25 -81.46 -34.66
CA ASP A 27 -8.94 -82.18 -35.74
C ASP A 27 -8.01 -82.91 -36.74
N ALA A 28 -6.68 -82.83 -36.55
CA ALA A 28 -5.71 -83.33 -37.52
C ALA A 28 -5.74 -84.87 -37.66
N ARG A 29 -5.66 -85.38 -38.89
CA ARG A 29 -5.87 -86.83 -39.18
C ARG A 29 -4.60 -87.60 -39.58
N ASN A 30 -3.49 -86.91 -39.82
CA ASN A 30 -2.23 -87.54 -40.22
C ASN A 30 -0.98 -86.76 -39.74
N ASP A 31 0.14 -87.47 -39.67
CA ASP A 31 1.42 -86.92 -39.16
C ASP A 31 1.98 -85.77 -39.99
N ALA A 32 1.72 -85.72 -41.29
CA ALA A 32 2.21 -84.65 -42.15
C ALA A 32 1.48 -83.33 -41.86
N GLU A 33 0.17 -83.39 -41.63
CA GLU A 33 -0.68 -82.28 -41.22
C GLU A 33 -0.31 -81.80 -39.81
N ILE A 34 -0.12 -82.71 -38.86
CA ILE A 34 0.34 -82.40 -37.50
C ILE A 34 1.69 -81.65 -37.54
N ARG A 35 2.67 -82.14 -38.32
CA ARG A 35 3.98 -81.47 -38.47
C ARG A 35 3.86 -80.07 -39.07
N SER A 36 3.03 -79.90 -40.11
CA SER A 36 2.80 -78.60 -40.74
C SER A 36 2.15 -77.60 -39.78
N LEU A 37 1.13 -78.04 -39.02
CA LEU A 37 0.46 -77.21 -38.02
C LEU A 37 1.40 -76.83 -36.87
N MET A 38 2.28 -77.73 -36.41
CA MET A 38 3.30 -77.41 -35.40
C MET A 38 4.25 -76.29 -35.86
N TYR A 39 4.69 -76.30 -37.13
CA TYR A 39 5.53 -75.22 -37.66
C TYR A 39 4.77 -73.89 -37.74
N GLN A 40 3.50 -73.90 -38.17
CA GLN A 40 2.68 -72.69 -38.23
C GLN A 40 2.37 -72.13 -36.84
N MET A 41 2.10 -73.00 -35.86
CA MET A 41 1.89 -72.59 -34.47
C MET A 41 3.16 -71.96 -33.89
N ARG A 42 4.34 -72.55 -34.14
CA ARG A 42 5.61 -71.99 -33.69
C ARG A 42 5.85 -70.58 -34.25
N ASP A 43 5.66 -70.39 -35.57
CA ASP A 43 5.79 -69.07 -36.19
C ASP A 43 4.76 -68.07 -35.65
N ALA A 44 3.51 -68.49 -35.42
CA ALA A 44 2.49 -67.64 -34.82
C ALA A 44 2.82 -67.25 -33.36
N TYR A 45 3.39 -68.18 -32.57
CA TYR A 45 3.92 -67.88 -31.24
C TYR A 45 5.09 -66.89 -31.28
N ASP A 46 6.05 -67.08 -32.18
CA ASP A 46 7.18 -66.17 -32.34
C ASP A 46 6.71 -64.75 -32.72
N ARG A 47 5.73 -64.64 -33.63
CA ARG A 47 5.09 -63.35 -33.98
C ARG A 47 4.37 -62.70 -32.78
N GLN A 48 3.65 -63.49 -31.99
CA GLN A 48 2.97 -62.98 -30.80
C GLN A 48 3.97 -62.46 -29.76
N VAL A 49 5.08 -63.17 -29.54
CA VAL A 49 6.15 -62.75 -28.63
C VAL A 49 6.80 -61.44 -29.10
N VAL A 50 7.05 -61.29 -30.41
CA VAL A 50 7.58 -60.04 -30.98
C VAL A 50 6.61 -58.87 -30.78
N ALA A 51 5.31 -59.08 -31.04
CA ALA A 51 4.29 -58.05 -30.85
C ALA A 51 4.16 -57.64 -29.38
N LEU A 52 4.17 -58.59 -28.45
CA LEU A 52 4.11 -58.32 -27.01
C LEU A 52 5.34 -57.54 -26.52
N LYS A 53 6.54 -57.90 -26.97
CA LYS A 53 7.77 -57.15 -26.65
C LYS A 53 7.67 -55.70 -27.13
N LYS A 54 7.22 -55.48 -28.37
CA LYS A 54 7.02 -54.14 -28.92
C LYS A 54 6.00 -53.34 -28.10
N ASN A 55 4.88 -53.95 -27.70
CA ASN A 55 3.88 -53.30 -26.85
C ASN A 55 4.47 -52.91 -25.49
N ILE A 56 5.25 -53.79 -24.87
CA ILE A 56 5.92 -53.51 -23.58
C ILE A 56 6.85 -52.31 -23.70
N ASP A 57 7.65 -52.23 -24.76
CA ASP A 57 8.60 -51.13 -24.95
C ASP A 57 7.90 -49.79 -25.19
N ILE A 58 6.81 -49.80 -25.97
CA ILE A 58 5.96 -48.61 -26.17
C ILE A 58 5.34 -48.16 -24.86
N LEU A 59 4.74 -49.07 -24.08
CA LEU A 59 4.12 -48.75 -22.80
C LEU A 59 5.12 -48.21 -21.79
N LYS A 60 6.35 -48.74 -21.75
CA LYS A 60 7.43 -48.18 -20.92
C LYS A 60 7.76 -46.75 -21.33
N GLY A 61 7.85 -46.47 -22.63
CA GLY A 61 8.11 -45.12 -23.13
C GLY A 61 6.98 -44.12 -22.86
N ASP A 62 5.71 -44.56 -22.98
CA ASP A 62 4.54 -43.75 -22.63
C ASP A 62 4.48 -43.47 -21.12
N LEU A 63 4.78 -44.47 -20.29
CA LEU A 63 4.85 -44.33 -18.84
C LEU A 63 5.94 -43.35 -18.42
N ALA A 64 7.14 -43.44 -18.99
CA ALA A 64 8.25 -42.53 -18.69
C ALA A 64 7.86 -41.06 -19.00
N ARG A 65 7.30 -40.80 -20.18
CA ARG A 65 6.82 -39.46 -20.56
C ARG A 65 5.71 -38.95 -19.63
N THR A 66 4.83 -39.84 -19.19
CA THR A 66 3.75 -39.48 -18.25
C THR A 66 4.31 -39.11 -16.89
N ILE A 67 5.32 -39.84 -16.40
CA ILE A 67 6.02 -39.53 -15.15
C ILE A 67 6.72 -38.17 -15.23
N GLU A 68 7.45 -37.89 -16.32
CA GLU A 68 8.12 -36.60 -16.51
C GLU A 68 7.12 -35.43 -16.52
N SER A 69 6.02 -35.57 -17.24
CA SER A 69 4.94 -34.55 -17.29
C SER A 69 4.34 -34.32 -15.90
N ARG A 70 4.09 -35.41 -15.14
CA ARG A 70 3.59 -35.33 -13.77
C ARG A 70 4.57 -34.59 -12.86
N ASP A 71 5.86 -34.91 -12.93
CA ASP A 71 6.87 -34.31 -12.05
C ASP A 71 7.03 -32.81 -12.33
N PHE A 72 6.96 -32.41 -13.60
CA PHE A 72 6.91 -30.99 -13.98
C PHE A 72 5.66 -30.30 -13.42
N ALA A 73 4.48 -30.92 -13.53
CA ALA A 73 3.25 -30.38 -12.98
C ALA A 73 3.30 -30.24 -11.45
N VAL A 74 3.87 -31.22 -10.74
CA VAL A 74 4.05 -31.18 -9.29
C VAL A 74 4.99 -30.05 -8.86
N ASP A 75 6.08 -29.83 -9.58
CA ASP A 75 6.97 -28.69 -9.33
C ASP A 75 6.26 -27.34 -9.54
N GLY A 76 5.46 -27.24 -10.62
CA GLY A 76 4.61 -26.08 -10.88
C GLY A 76 3.63 -25.79 -9.74
N VAL A 77 2.95 -26.83 -9.22
CA VAL A 77 2.02 -26.70 -8.08
C VAL A 77 2.75 -26.24 -6.81
N LYS A 78 3.95 -26.77 -6.52
CA LYS A 78 4.76 -26.33 -5.37
C LYS A 78 5.13 -24.86 -5.46
N LYS A 79 5.58 -24.39 -6.64
CA LYS A 79 5.90 -22.97 -6.87
C LYS A 79 4.67 -22.07 -6.69
N LEU A 80 3.51 -22.48 -7.20
CA LEU A 80 2.26 -21.75 -7.01
C LEU A 80 1.82 -21.70 -5.54
N ALA A 81 2.00 -22.78 -4.79
CA ALA A 81 1.70 -22.81 -3.36
C ALA A 81 2.56 -21.82 -2.57
N LEU A 82 3.88 -21.79 -2.83
CA LEU A 82 4.78 -20.80 -2.21
C LEU A 82 4.35 -19.37 -2.55
N ARG A 83 4.02 -19.10 -3.82
CA ARG A 83 3.57 -17.76 -4.24
C ARG A 83 2.25 -17.34 -3.58
N ARG A 84 1.32 -18.27 -3.41
CA ARG A 84 0.06 -18.04 -2.69
C ARG A 84 0.34 -17.64 -1.25
N ASP A 85 1.26 -18.33 -0.57
CA ASP A 85 1.56 -18.06 0.83
C ASP A 85 2.27 -16.70 1.00
N GLU A 86 3.18 -16.34 0.09
CA GLU A 86 3.76 -14.98 0.02
C GLU A 86 2.69 -13.90 -0.15
N LEU A 87 1.74 -14.10 -1.07
CA LEU A 87 0.66 -13.13 -1.31
C LEU A 87 -0.26 -13.01 -0.11
N LYS A 88 -0.54 -14.11 0.59
CA LYS A 88 -1.35 -14.11 1.82
C LYS A 88 -0.67 -13.30 2.91
N GLN A 89 0.64 -13.45 3.08
CA GLN A 89 1.41 -12.65 4.05
C GLN A 89 1.36 -11.16 3.68
N LYS A 90 1.67 -10.81 2.43
CA LYS A 90 1.62 -9.41 1.97
C LYS A 90 0.24 -8.79 2.17
N ASN A 91 -0.84 -9.55 1.94
CA ASN A 91 -2.20 -9.06 2.15
C ASN A 91 -2.50 -8.82 3.64
N SER A 92 -1.99 -9.67 4.52
CA SER A 92 -2.06 -9.45 5.98
C SER A 92 -1.35 -8.15 6.37
N ASP A 93 -0.11 -7.96 5.92
CA ASP A 93 0.68 -6.76 6.23
C ASP A 93 0.02 -5.47 5.69
N LEU A 94 -0.59 -5.55 4.49
CA LEU A 94 -1.33 -4.43 3.91
C LEU A 94 -2.61 -4.11 4.70
N THR A 95 -3.28 -5.13 5.23
CA THR A 95 -4.48 -4.94 6.04
C THR A 95 -4.14 -4.21 7.33
N GLU A 96 -3.07 -4.62 8.01
CA GLU A 96 -2.60 -3.96 9.24
C GLU A 96 -2.21 -2.49 8.98
N LYS A 97 -1.43 -2.22 7.94
CA LYS A 97 -1.09 -0.85 7.52
C LYS A 97 -2.32 -0.01 7.21
N ASN A 98 -3.34 -0.60 6.59
CA ASN A 98 -4.56 0.13 6.27
C ASN A 98 -5.33 0.51 7.55
N THR A 99 -5.39 -0.39 8.54
CA THR A 99 -5.98 -0.10 9.86
C THR A 99 -5.26 1.04 10.57
N ASP A 100 -3.92 1.05 10.54
CA ASP A 100 -3.11 2.14 11.10
C ASP A 100 -3.36 3.47 10.39
N LEU A 101 -3.41 3.46 9.05
CA LEU A 101 -3.68 4.67 8.26
C LEU A 101 -5.09 5.22 8.51
N VAL A 102 -6.09 4.37 8.63
CA VAL A 102 -7.46 4.77 8.97
C VAL A 102 -7.49 5.44 10.35
N SER A 103 -6.80 4.86 11.33
CA SER A 103 -6.70 5.42 12.69
C SER A 103 -5.99 6.78 12.67
N ARG A 104 -4.88 6.89 11.93
CA ARG A 104 -4.13 8.14 11.80
C ARG A 104 -4.94 9.23 11.09
N ASN A 105 -5.70 8.88 10.06
CA ASN A 105 -6.58 9.82 9.36
C ASN A 105 -7.68 10.34 10.30
N ALA A 106 -8.29 9.49 11.11
CA ALA A 106 -9.29 9.93 12.09
C ALA A 106 -8.70 10.92 13.11
N THR A 107 -7.47 10.70 13.59
CA THR A 107 -6.77 11.66 14.46
C THR A 107 -6.52 13.00 13.76
N LEU A 108 -5.99 12.96 12.54
CA LEU A 108 -5.70 14.17 11.77
C LEU A 108 -6.96 14.98 11.43
N GLU A 109 -8.08 14.32 11.15
CA GLU A 109 -9.36 14.98 10.92
C GLU A 109 -9.84 15.73 12.17
N GLU A 110 -9.68 15.14 13.35
CA GLU A 110 -10.10 15.77 14.61
C GLU A 110 -9.18 16.94 14.99
N GLU A 111 -7.87 16.79 14.80
CA GLU A 111 -6.91 17.89 14.94
C GLU A 111 -7.26 19.06 14.01
N ASN A 112 -7.62 18.78 12.76
CA ASN A 112 -7.99 19.79 11.77
C ASN A 112 -9.29 20.53 12.16
N LYS A 113 -10.30 19.81 12.67
CA LYS A 113 -11.51 20.44 13.23
C LYS A 113 -11.19 21.35 14.40
N SER A 114 -10.35 20.88 15.32
CA SER A 114 -9.91 21.65 16.50
C SER A 114 -9.19 22.94 16.08
N LEU A 115 -8.23 22.85 15.15
CA LEU A 115 -7.50 24.01 14.61
C LEU A 115 -8.43 25.01 13.93
N LYS A 116 -9.41 24.54 13.14
CA LYS A 116 -10.42 25.43 12.52
C LYS A 116 -11.25 26.16 13.56
N LEU A 117 -11.62 25.50 14.65
CA LEU A 117 -12.38 26.12 15.73
C LEU A 117 -11.54 27.19 16.46
N GLN A 118 -10.28 26.88 16.76
CA GLN A 118 -9.34 27.81 17.38
C GLN A 118 -9.14 29.06 16.50
N LEU A 119 -8.97 28.88 15.19
CA LEU A 119 -8.83 29.96 14.23
C LEU A 119 -10.06 30.88 14.19
N LYS A 120 -11.27 30.30 14.21
CA LYS A 120 -12.51 31.10 14.27
C LYS A 120 -12.59 31.91 15.55
N LYS A 121 -12.21 31.31 16.68
CA LYS A 121 -12.20 31.99 17.98
C LYS A 121 -11.20 33.15 17.99
N SER A 122 -9.96 32.94 17.52
CA SER A 122 -8.95 33.99 17.46
C SER A 122 -9.35 35.13 16.53
N LEU A 123 -10.02 34.84 15.40
CA LEU A 123 -10.52 35.86 14.49
C LEU A 123 -11.64 36.69 15.15
N ALA A 124 -12.58 36.05 15.84
CA ALA A 124 -13.62 36.76 16.57
C ALA A 124 -13.05 37.67 17.67
N GLU A 125 -12.08 37.17 18.43
CA GLU A 125 -11.35 37.95 19.44
C GLU A 125 -10.68 39.18 18.79
N ALA A 126 -9.98 39.00 17.66
CA ALA A 126 -9.33 40.10 16.94
C ALA A 126 -10.32 41.18 16.45
N VAL A 127 -11.48 40.78 15.93
CA VAL A 127 -12.53 41.73 15.50
C VAL A 127 -13.07 42.53 16.68
N VAL A 128 -13.33 41.87 17.82
CA VAL A 128 -13.79 42.55 19.05
C VAL A 128 -12.73 43.52 19.56
N TYR A 129 -11.46 43.13 19.60
CA TYR A 129 -10.38 44.04 20.00
C TYR A 129 -10.29 45.25 19.08
N SER A 130 -10.38 45.05 17.76
CA SER A 130 -10.34 46.14 16.78
C SER A 130 -11.53 47.11 16.90
N SER A 131 -12.74 46.59 17.12
CA SER A 131 -13.94 47.42 17.28
C SER A 131 -13.95 48.21 18.58
N VAL A 132 -13.50 47.60 19.69
CA VAL A 132 -13.29 48.31 20.97
C VAL A 132 -12.23 49.39 20.79
N ALA A 133 -11.15 49.09 20.06
CA ALA A 133 -10.08 50.03 19.80
C ALA A 133 -10.57 51.25 18.99
N TYR A 134 -11.39 51.00 17.96
CA TYR A 134 -12.04 52.03 17.17
C TYR A 134 -13.02 52.88 17.99
N ALA A 135 -13.85 52.26 18.84
CA ALA A 135 -14.76 52.99 19.73
C ALA A 135 -14.00 53.90 20.70
N ALA A 136 -12.91 53.41 21.29
CA ALA A 136 -12.03 54.21 22.14
C ALA A 136 -11.43 55.40 21.38
N LYS A 137 -11.03 55.21 20.11
CA LYS A 137 -10.56 56.28 19.23
C LYS A 137 -11.64 57.33 18.94
N THR A 138 -12.88 56.94 18.69
CA THR A 138 -13.97 57.92 18.46
C THR A 138 -14.30 58.74 19.70
N VAL A 139 -14.20 58.15 20.90
CA VAL A 139 -14.37 58.88 22.18
C VAL A 139 -13.20 59.85 22.42
N LEU A 140 -12.00 59.47 22.02
CA LEU A 140 -10.79 60.29 22.06
C LEU A 140 -10.86 61.56 21.19
N GLU A 141 -11.59 61.51 20.08
CA GLU A 141 -11.71 62.64 19.15
C GLU A 141 -12.68 63.74 19.66
N ALA A 142 -13.57 63.42 20.60
CA ALA A 142 -14.65 64.30 21.06
C ALA A 142 -14.26 65.39 22.10
N SER A 143 -13.06 65.34 22.71
CA SER A 143 -12.62 66.36 23.70
C SER A 143 -11.10 66.66 23.62
N PRO A 144 -10.65 67.92 23.72
CA PRO A 144 -9.22 68.29 23.63
C PRO A 144 -8.35 67.86 24.83
N GLU A 145 -8.91 67.89 26.05
CA GLU A 145 -8.15 67.70 27.30
C GLU A 145 -8.02 66.21 27.68
N LEU A 146 -9.00 65.39 27.29
CA LEU A 146 -8.95 63.93 27.42
C LEU A 146 -8.04 63.28 26.38
N ARG A 147 -7.67 64.02 25.33
CA ARG A 147 -7.03 63.49 24.12
C ARG A 147 -5.66 62.88 24.42
N GLU A 148 -4.78 63.57 25.13
CA GLU A 148 -3.40 63.10 25.33
C GLU A 148 -3.30 61.97 26.37
N ARG A 149 -4.00 62.13 27.51
CA ARG A 149 -4.03 61.12 28.57
C ARG A 149 -4.69 59.83 28.09
N THR A 150 -5.79 59.94 27.36
CA THR A 150 -6.53 58.77 26.86
C THR A 150 -5.81 58.16 25.65
N ARG A 151 -5.08 58.95 24.83
CA ARG A 151 -4.26 58.44 23.72
C ARG A 151 -3.11 57.60 24.25
N GLN A 152 -2.46 58.07 25.32
CA GLN A 152 -1.42 57.30 25.99
C GLN A 152 -1.98 56.00 26.58
N GLN A 153 -3.13 56.05 27.25
CA GLN A 153 -3.79 54.86 27.81
C GLN A 153 -4.22 53.85 26.73
N TYR A 154 -4.79 54.34 25.63
CA TYR A 154 -5.17 53.54 24.47
C TYR A 154 -3.96 52.85 23.84
N THR A 155 -2.88 53.61 23.59
CA THR A 155 -1.63 53.09 23.04
C THR A 155 -1.05 52.01 23.95
N ASN A 156 -0.97 52.28 25.26
CA ASN A 156 -0.48 51.33 26.24
C ASN A 156 -1.32 50.04 26.28
N HIS A 157 -2.64 50.16 26.21
CA HIS A 157 -3.55 49.02 26.22
C HIS A 157 -3.39 48.14 24.98
N ILE A 158 -3.39 48.74 23.78
CA ILE A 158 -3.23 48.02 22.53
C ILE A 158 -1.87 47.30 22.47
N THR A 159 -0.79 48.00 22.85
CA THR A 159 0.56 47.43 22.89
C THR A 159 0.65 46.28 23.91
N ALA A 160 0.02 46.40 25.08
CA ALA A 160 -0.03 45.32 26.07
C ALA A 160 -0.81 44.08 25.58
N CYS A 161 -1.94 44.29 24.93
CA CYS A 161 -2.75 43.19 24.36
C CYS A 161 -2.00 42.47 23.24
N ILE A 162 -1.39 43.21 22.31
CA ILE A 162 -0.58 42.63 21.22
C ILE A 162 0.57 41.82 21.79
N LYS A 163 1.30 42.37 22.77
CA LYS A 163 2.41 41.68 23.44
C LYS A 163 1.95 40.35 24.04
N LYS A 164 0.88 40.37 24.83
CA LYS A 164 0.35 39.17 25.51
C LYS A 164 -0.12 38.11 24.50
N SER A 165 -0.76 38.52 23.42
CA SER A 165 -1.20 37.59 22.36
C SER A 165 -0.02 36.96 21.62
N LEU A 166 1.02 37.74 21.32
CA LEU A 166 2.24 37.22 20.70
C LEU A 166 2.99 36.25 21.63
N GLU A 167 3.10 36.56 22.93
CA GLU A 167 3.66 35.65 23.93
C GLU A 167 2.87 34.33 23.99
N ARG A 168 1.55 34.40 23.98
CA ARG A 168 0.69 33.21 23.98
C ARG A 168 0.84 32.35 22.73
N ILE A 169 0.95 32.97 21.55
CA ILE A 169 1.23 32.24 20.29
C ILE A 169 2.58 31.55 20.38
N ARG A 170 3.59 32.19 20.98
CA ARG A 170 4.90 31.57 21.16
C ARG A 170 4.83 30.35 22.08
N GLU A 171 4.18 30.48 23.23
CA GLU A 171 4.03 29.39 24.21
C GLU A 171 3.25 28.19 23.66
N GLN A 172 2.23 28.45 22.84
CA GLN A 172 1.30 27.41 22.37
C GLN A 172 1.66 26.83 20.99
N ASN A 173 2.30 27.61 20.13
CA ASN A 173 2.51 27.27 18.72
C ASN A 173 3.98 27.34 18.29
N GLY A 174 4.89 27.72 19.19
CA GLY A 174 6.32 27.76 18.93
C GLY A 174 6.80 28.98 18.14
N ASP A 175 8.12 29.01 17.91
CA ASP A 175 8.82 30.20 17.39
C ASP A 175 8.45 30.56 15.95
N GLU A 176 8.16 29.57 15.10
CA GLU A 176 7.78 29.80 13.70
C GLU A 176 6.44 30.56 13.59
N MET A 177 5.43 30.09 14.32
CA MET A 177 4.11 30.74 14.34
C MET A 177 4.17 32.12 15.01
N PHE A 178 5.03 32.29 16.02
CA PHE A 178 5.31 33.60 16.58
C PHE A 178 5.89 34.58 15.54
N GLN A 179 6.87 34.15 14.74
CA GLN A 179 7.48 35.01 13.71
C GLN A 179 6.46 35.44 12.65
N PHE A 180 5.61 34.51 12.21
CA PHE A 180 4.53 34.81 11.26
C PHE A 180 3.54 35.83 11.84
N ALA A 181 3.08 35.61 13.07
CA ALA A 181 2.16 36.53 13.75
C ALA A 181 2.78 37.92 13.95
N ALA A 182 4.06 37.98 14.34
CA ALA A 182 4.79 39.24 14.51
C ALA A 182 4.92 40.02 13.19
N ALA A 183 5.24 39.35 12.08
CA ALA A 183 5.30 39.97 10.76
C ALA A 183 3.94 40.54 10.32
N TYR A 184 2.86 39.80 10.57
CA TYR A 184 1.50 40.26 10.29
C TYR A 184 1.12 41.49 11.12
N VAL A 185 1.42 41.50 12.42
CA VAL A 185 1.18 42.65 13.30
C VAL A 185 1.97 43.88 12.83
N ASN A 186 3.22 43.71 12.38
CA ASN A 186 4.03 44.80 11.83
C ASN A 186 3.46 45.38 10.52
N TRP A 187 2.94 44.50 9.66
CA TRP A 187 2.24 44.93 8.46
C TRP A 187 0.94 45.67 8.80
N ALA A 188 0.14 45.12 9.72
CA ALA A 188 -1.13 45.70 10.15
C ALA A 188 -0.93 47.07 10.85
N SER A 189 0.15 47.22 11.62
CA SER A 189 0.47 48.47 12.31
C SER A 189 0.78 49.61 11.33
N THR A 190 1.39 49.28 10.19
CA THR A 190 1.73 50.22 9.12
C THR A 190 0.50 50.65 8.32
N ASN A 191 -0.45 49.73 8.09
CA ASN A 191 -1.56 49.93 7.17
C ASN A 191 -2.85 50.39 7.86
N TYR A 192 -3.14 49.87 9.05
CA TYR A 192 -4.44 50.03 9.71
C TYR A 192 -4.38 50.68 11.10
N LEU A 193 -3.26 50.55 11.82
CA LEU A 193 -3.11 51.12 13.17
C LEU A 193 -2.19 52.34 13.19
N LYS A 194 -2.33 53.25 12.22
CA LYS A 194 -1.41 54.39 12.00
C LYS A 194 -1.17 55.25 13.25
N ASP A 195 -2.15 55.33 14.15
CA ASP A 195 -2.09 56.18 15.35
C ASP A 195 -1.25 55.58 16.49
N VAL A 196 -1.06 54.26 16.48
CA VAL A 196 -0.23 53.50 17.46
C VAL A 196 0.89 52.71 16.75
N GLY A 197 1.00 52.88 15.43
CA GLY A 197 1.91 52.15 14.55
C GLY A 197 3.35 52.19 15.02
N PRO A 198 3.93 53.36 15.35
CA PRO A 198 5.30 53.46 15.83
C PRO A 198 5.58 52.62 17.09
N ASP A 199 4.69 52.67 18.08
CA ASP A 199 4.85 51.91 19.34
C ASP A 199 4.68 50.40 19.13
N VAL A 200 3.73 50.00 18.28
CA VAL A 200 3.52 48.59 17.93
C VAL A 200 4.70 48.04 17.12
N GLN A 201 5.24 48.80 16.17
CA GLN A 201 6.43 48.42 15.41
C GLN A 201 7.64 48.24 16.33
N LYS A 202 7.84 49.18 17.27
CA LYS A 202 8.89 49.09 18.29
C LYS A 202 8.73 47.82 19.16
N LEU A 203 7.51 47.55 19.64
CA LEU A 203 7.21 46.33 20.39
C LEU A 203 7.53 45.07 19.59
N VAL A 204 7.10 45.00 18.33
CA VAL A 204 7.33 43.83 17.47
C VAL A 204 8.82 43.62 17.25
N PHE A 205 9.57 44.69 16.96
CA PHE A 205 11.02 44.64 16.80
C PHE A 205 11.72 44.12 18.06
N GLU A 206 11.38 44.65 19.25
CA GLU A 206 11.91 44.18 20.53
C GLU A 206 11.55 42.71 20.80
N SER A 207 10.33 42.30 20.46
CA SER A 207 9.82 40.94 20.69
C SER A 207 10.49 39.92 19.77
N LEU A 208 10.76 40.28 18.51
CA LEU A 208 11.51 39.48 17.54
C LEU A 208 12.98 39.33 17.94
N ASN A 209 13.64 40.41 18.38
CA ASN A 209 15.03 40.36 18.86
C ASN A 209 15.16 39.46 20.10
N LYS A 210 14.21 39.55 21.04
CA LYS A 210 14.15 38.62 22.19
C LYS A 210 13.96 37.18 21.73
N ASN A 211 13.14 36.93 20.71
CA ASN A 211 12.91 35.57 20.23
C ASN A 211 14.15 34.97 19.57
N ARG A 212 14.88 35.77 18.79
CA ARG A 212 16.12 35.36 18.15
C ARG A 212 17.16 34.93 19.19
N ASN A 213 17.28 35.67 20.29
CA ASN A 213 18.16 35.31 21.41
C ASN A 213 17.68 34.06 22.17
N HIS A 214 16.37 33.79 22.21
CA HIS A 214 15.81 32.61 22.85
C HIS A 214 16.07 31.34 22.02
N SER A 215 15.85 31.41 20.71
CA SER A 215 16.10 30.32 19.75
C SER A 215 17.59 29.92 19.67
N LEU A 216 18.49 30.91 19.78
CA LEU A 216 19.95 30.66 19.84
C LEU A 216 20.38 29.93 21.12
N ASN A 217 19.67 30.12 22.24
CA ASN A 217 19.97 29.42 23.49
C ASN A 217 19.43 27.98 23.53
N HIS A 218 18.41 27.67 22.73
CA HIS A 218 17.87 26.30 22.62
C HIS A 218 18.62 25.41 21.63
N THR A 219 19.43 25.99 20.74
CA THR A 219 20.27 25.28 19.77
C THR A 219 21.71 25.05 20.24
N ALA A 220 22.10 25.61 21.39
CA ALA A 220 23.45 25.52 21.96
C ALA A 220 23.65 24.40 23.01
N LYS A 221 22.82 23.35 22.99
CA LYS A 221 22.98 22.15 23.83
C LYS A 221 23.17 20.90 22.99
#